data_AF-A0A9D5PPQ9-F1
#
_entry.id   AF-A0A9D5PPQ9-F1
#
_cell.length_a   1.000
_cell.length_b   1.000
_cell.length_c   1.000
_cell.angle_alpha   90.00
_cell.angle_beta   90.00
_cell.angle_gamma   90.00
#
_symmetry.space_group_name_H-M   'P 1'
#
loop_
_entity.id
_entity.type
_entity.pdbx_description
1 polymer ?
#
loop_
_entity_poly.entity_id
_entity_poly.type
_entity_poly.pdbx_seq_one_letter_code
_entity_poly.pdbx_strand_id
1 'polypeptide(L)'
;MDLREFYLQNIKEDEYHYRFYDDIENVNKEYNIFTGYEEVNDFEFKVYDIEEAILKFKEWCQPEASFYKRENKCWFYLLTYYLHKTGYEIKEFPRVLARPPVEPSDFTYGEIRNRIIAQGGDDNGTVRYATRRTFVANLHFELKSNHIEITDSINQKFVEISNRQSSFNNMSTDEKLAEIANLIENMLKKDGKFLTIDYSLVCFDYINEETVKGYRHKLQCFRHSSDESIAERASFSDEQKSFLIDYGLVIIKAIHDVLEIEK
;
A
#
# COMPACT_ATOMS: atom_id res chain seq x y z
N MET A 1 -3.66 -15.13 -15.41
CA MET A 1 -4.50 -14.90 -14.22
C MET A 1 -5.72 -14.08 -14.62
N ASP A 2 -6.90 -14.44 -14.12
CA ASP A 2 -8.13 -13.66 -14.31
C ASP A 2 -8.31 -12.67 -13.15
N LEU A 3 -8.30 -11.37 -13.46
CA LEU A 3 -8.39 -10.30 -12.47
C LEU A 3 -9.78 -10.21 -11.84
N ARG A 4 -10.85 -10.54 -12.58
CA ARG A 4 -12.21 -10.52 -12.06
C ARG A 4 -12.41 -11.64 -11.05
N GLU A 5 -11.95 -12.84 -11.38
CA GLU A 5 -11.96 -13.96 -10.43
C GLU A 5 -11.15 -13.63 -9.16
N PHE A 6 -9.92 -13.11 -9.34
CA PHE A 6 -9.09 -12.66 -8.23
C PHE A 6 -9.79 -11.61 -7.35
N TYR A 7 -10.44 -10.62 -7.96
CA TYR A 7 -11.19 -9.60 -7.23
C TYR A 7 -12.32 -10.21 -6.39
N LEU A 8 -13.19 -11.00 -7.01
CA LEU A 8 -14.38 -11.55 -6.36
C LEU A 8 -14.04 -12.52 -5.22
N GLN A 9 -12.90 -13.22 -5.29
CA GLN A 9 -12.44 -14.13 -4.24
C GLN A 9 -11.78 -13.42 -3.05
N ASN A 10 -11.27 -12.19 -3.23
CA ASN A 10 -10.41 -11.55 -2.23
C ASN A 10 -10.98 -10.25 -1.64
N ILE A 11 -11.95 -9.62 -2.30
CA ILE A 11 -12.51 -8.34 -1.84
C ILE A 11 -13.32 -8.51 -0.55
N LYS A 12 -13.16 -7.57 0.38
CA LYS A 12 -13.95 -7.50 1.62
C LYS A 12 -14.83 -6.24 1.64
N GLU A 13 -15.95 -6.30 2.34
CA GLU A 13 -16.94 -5.21 2.42
C GLU A 13 -16.38 -3.90 3.02
N ASP A 14 -15.38 -4.01 3.89
CA ASP A 14 -14.71 -2.87 4.54
C ASP A 14 -13.65 -2.20 3.67
N GLU A 15 -13.29 -2.79 2.53
CA GLU A 15 -12.32 -2.23 1.60
C GLU A 15 -12.93 -1.17 0.68
N TYR A 16 -12.19 -0.10 0.40
CA TYR A 16 -12.66 0.97 -0.49
C TYR A 16 -13.08 0.45 -1.88
N HIS A 17 -12.40 -0.57 -2.39
CA HIS A 17 -12.71 -1.16 -3.70
C HIS A 17 -14.04 -1.90 -3.76
N TYR A 18 -14.65 -2.25 -2.62
CA TYR A 18 -15.95 -2.93 -2.58
C TYR A 18 -17.06 -2.06 -3.19
N ARG A 19 -16.87 -0.74 -3.23
CA ARG A 19 -17.80 0.18 -3.89
C ARG A 19 -18.02 -0.09 -5.38
N PHE A 20 -17.15 -0.87 -6.02
CA PHE A 20 -17.23 -1.26 -7.43
C PHE A 20 -17.72 -2.70 -7.62
N TYR A 21 -18.09 -3.38 -6.53
CA TYR A 21 -18.43 -4.80 -6.53
C TYR A 21 -19.56 -5.11 -7.51
N ASP A 22 -20.68 -4.38 -7.41
CA ASP A 22 -21.86 -4.61 -8.25
C ASP A 22 -21.56 -4.44 -9.75
N ASP A 23 -20.74 -3.44 -10.10
CA ASP A 23 -20.33 -3.19 -11.50
C ASP A 23 -19.47 -4.35 -12.05
N ILE A 24 -18.56 -4.88 -11.23
CA ILE A 24 -17.62 -5.95 -11.60
C ILE A 24 -18.32 -7.32 -11.61
N GLU A 25 -19.16 -7.60 -10.62
CA GLU A 25 -19.92 -8.85 -10.53
C GLU A 25 -20.86 -8.98 -11.74
N ASN A 26 -21.52 -7.89 -12.11
CA ASN A 26 -22.52 -7.87 -13.17
C ASN A 26 -21.99 -7.31 -14.50
N VAL A 27 -20.67 -7.26 -14.70
CA VAL A 27 -20.06 -6.72 -15.92
C VAL A 27 -20.52 -7.46 -17.18
N ASN A 28 -20.70 -8.77 -17.08
CA ASN A 28 -21.16 -9.63 -18.18
C ASN A 28 -22.69 -9.75 -18.26
N LYS A 29 -23.41 -9.14 -17.32
CA LYS A 29 -24.86 -9.27 -17.21
C LYS A 29 -25.58 -8.01 -17.65
N GLU A 30 -26.68 -8.20 -18.37
CA GLU A 30 -27.65 -7.15 -18.62
C GLU A 30 -28.94 -7.42 -17.85
N TYR A 31 -29.58 -6.34 -17.39
CA TYR A 31 -30.83 -6.45 -16.68
C TYR A 31 -32.00 -6.49 -17.67
N ASN A 32 -32.73 -7.60 -17.66
CA ASN A 32 -33.98 -7.79 -18.38
C ASN A 32 -35.16 -7.69 -17.39
N ILE A 33 -36.17 -6.88 -17.72
CA ILE A 33 -37.33 -6.65 -16.83
C ILE A 33 -38.19 -7.91 -16.62
N PHE A 34 -38.10 -8.90 -17.51
CA PHE A 34 -38.89 -10.13 -17.45
C PHE A 34 -38.15 -11.29 -16.80
N THR A 35 -36.82 -11.34 -16.92
CA THR A 35 -36.00 -12.50 -16.53
C THR A 35 -34.91 -12.17 -15.51
N GLY A 36 -34.71 -10.90 -15.15
CA GLY A 36 -33.65 -10.45 -14.24
C GLY A 36 -32.33 -10.27 -14.96
N TYR A 37 -31.20 -10.48 -14.27
CA TYR A 37 -29.88 -10.37 -14.87
C TYR A 37 -29.52 -11.62 -15.67
N GLU A 38 -29.30 -11.46 -16.97
CA GLU A 38 -28.84 -12.52 -17.87
C GLU A 38 -27.39 -12.24 -18.28
N GLU A 39 -26.55 -13.28 -18.33
CA GLU A 39 -25.21 -13.15 -18.93
C GLU A 39 -25.34 -13.02 -20.44
N VAL A 40 -24.91 -11.88 -20.97
CA VAL A 40 -25.04 -11.53 -22.39
C VAL A 40 -23.68 -11.22 -23.02
N ASN A 41 -22.66 -10.97 -22.20
CA ASN A 41 -21.30 -10.69 -22.65
C ASN A 41 -20.31 -11.73 -22.10
N ASP A 42 -19.19 -11.89 -22.79
CA ASP A 42 -18.10 -12.82 -22.49
C ASP A 42 -16.79 -12.07 -22.19
N PHE A 43 -16.85 -10.91 -21.54
CA PHE A 43 -15.65 -10.12 -21.24
C PHE A 43 -14.68 -10.91 -20.37
N GLU A 44 -13.41 -10.91 -20.78
CA GLU A 44 -12.32 -11.58 -20.07
C GLU A 44 -11.28 -10.56 -19.57
N PHE A 45 -10.91 -10.64 -18.29
CA PHE A 45 -9.99 -9.71 -17.64
C PHE A 45 -8.67 -10.39 -17.31
N LYS A 46 -7.96 -10.88 -18.32
CA LYS A 46 -6.77 -11.72 -18.15
C LYS A 46 -5.47 -10.94 -18.31
N VAL A 47 -4.52 -11.20 -17.40
CA VAL A 47 -3.12 -10.76 -17.48
C VAL A 47 -2.21 -11.94 -17.15
N TYR A 48 -1.02 -12.02 -17.75
CA TYR A 48 -0.04 -13.07 -17.51
C TYR A 48 0.69 -12.85 -16.18
N ASP A 49 1.19 -11.64 -15.96
CA ASP A 49 1.96 -11.27 -14.77
C ASP A 49 1.72 -9.80 -14.36
N ILE A 50 2.51 -9.33 -13.40
CA ILE A 50 2.46 -7.96 -12.87
C ILE A 50 2.92 -6.94 -13.91
N GLU A 51 3.90 -7.27 -14.75
CA GLU A 51 4.39 -6.35 -15.79
C GLU A 51 3.30 -6.09 -16.83
N GLU A 52 2.56 -7.12 -17.23
CA GLU A 52 1.41 -6.98 -18.12
C GLU A 52 0.28 -6.18 -17.47
N ALA A 53 0.01 -6.37 -16.17
CA ALA A 53 -0.96 -5.56 -15.45
C ALA A 53 -0.58 -4.07 -15.43
N ILE A 54 0.70 -3.75 -15.17
CA ILE A 54 1.21 -2.37 -15.21
C ILE A 54 1.09 -1.79 -16.62
N LEU A 55 1.45 -2.55 -17.65
CA LEU A 55 1.33 -2.11 -19.04
C LEU A 55 -0.12 -1.82 -19.42
N LYS A 56 -1.05 -2.72 -19.05
CA LYS A 56 -2.50 -2.53 -19.25
C LYS A 56 -3.03 -1.31 -18.50
N PHE A 57 -2.58 -1.08 -17.27
CA PHE A 57 -2.97 0.13 -16.54
C PHE A 57 -2.50 1.40 -17.26
N LYS A 58 -1.25 1.43 -17.73
CA LYS A 58 -0.71 2.56 -18.52
C LYS A 58 -1.50 2.75 -19.82
N GLU A 59 -1.90 1.67 -20.49
CA GLU A 59 -2.75 1.73 -21.70
C GLU A 59 -4.08 2.43 -21.42
N TRP A 60 -4.78 2.06 -20.34
CA TRP A 60 -6.05 2.70 -19.95
C TRP A 60 -5.88 4.15 -19.47
N CYS A 61 -4.66 4.58 -19.13
CA CYS A 61 -4.36 5.97 -18.82
C CYS A 61 -4.07 6.83 -20.06
N GLN A 62 -3.88 6.22 -21.23
CA GLN A 62 -3.55 6.95 -22.46
C GLN A 62 -4.70 7.88 -22.92
N PRO A 63 -4.40 8.96 -23.66
CA PRO A 63 -5.40 9.89 -24.17
C PRO A 63 -6.51 9.28 -25.02
N GLU A 64 -6.22 8.17 -25.69
CA GLU A 64 -7.14 7.46 -26.57
C GLU A 64 -8.13 6.57 -25.80
N ALA A 65 -7.83 6.28 -24.54
CA ALA A 65 -8.67 5.43 -23.70
C ALA A 65 -10.02 6.11 -23.42
N SER A 66 -11.08 5.30 -23.45
CA SER A 66 -12.45 5.75 -23.22
C SER A 66 -13.14 4.86 -22.21
N PHE A 67 -13.90 5.47 -21.29
CA PHE A 67 -14.60 4.77 -20.20
C PHE A 67 -16.13 4.81 -20.34
N TYR A 68 -16.65 5.01 -21.57
CA TYR A 68 -18.09 4.95 -21.82
C TYR A 68 -18.65 3.52 -21.69
N LYS A 69 -17.83 2.51 -21.97
CA LYS A 69 -18.21 1.10 -21.84
C LYS A 69 -17.99 0.61 -20.42
N ARG A 70 -18.92 -0.20 -19.91
CA ARG A 70 -18.82 -0.84 -18.59
C ARG A 70 -17.56 -1.70 -18.46
N GLU A 71 -17.23 -2.46 -19.51
CA GLU A 71 -16.02 -3.28 -19.60
C GLU A 71 -14.76 -2.46 -19.28
N ASN A 72 -14.61 -1.29 -19.92
CA ASN A 72 -13.42 -0.44 -19.77
C ASN A 72 -13.31 0.13 -18.35
N LYS A 73 -14.44 0.47 -17.72
CA LYS A 73 -14.46 0.87 -16.31
C LYS A 73 -14.02 -0.28 -15.40
N CYS A 74 -14.51 -1.50 -15.66
CA CYS A 74 -14.12 -2.68 -14.90
C CYS A 74 -12.64 -3.01 -15.04
N TRP A 75 -12.07 -2.89 -16.25
CA TRP A 75 -10.63 -3.01 -16.45
C TRP A 75 -9.85 -2.09 -15.51
N PHE A 76 -10.24 -0.82 -15.42
CA PHE A 76 -9.57 0.15 -14.55
C PHE A 76 -9.65 -0.27 -13.08
N TYR A 77 -10.85 -0.62 -12.57
CA TYR A 77 -11.02 -1.00 -11.16
C TYR A 77 -10.31 -2.30 -10.80
N LEU A 78 -10.30 -3.28 -11.71
CA LEU A 78 -9.63 -4.56 -11.51
C LEU A 78 -8.11 -4.38 -11.46
N LEU A 79 -7.56 -3.55 -12.36
CA LEU A 79 -6.13 -3.25 -12.37
C LEU A 79 -5.71 -2.47 -11.12
N THR A 80 -6.48 -1.47 -10.68
CA THR A 80 -6.16 -0.71 -9.46
C THR A 80 -6.19 -1.61 -8.23
N TYR A 81 -7.20 -2.47 -8.12
CA TYR A 81 -7.32 -3.42 -7.02
C TYR A 81 -6.17 -4.42 -6.99
N TYR A 82 -5.89 -5.07 -8.12
CA TYR A 82 -4.84 -6.07 -8.21
C TYR A 82 -3.46 -5.48 -7.87
N LEU A 83 -3.12 -4.34 -8.47
CA LEU A 83 -1.84 -3.66 -8.21
C LEU A 83 -1.76 -3.20 -6.74
N HIS A 84 -2.85 -2.72 -6.16
CA HIS A 84 -2.89 -2.37 -4.75
C HIS A 84 -2.68 -3.58 -3.82
N LYS A 85 -3.37 -4.70 -4.09
CA LYS A 85 -3.26 -5.94 -3.30
C LYS A 85 -1.90 -6.61 -3.40
N THR A 86 -1.23 -6.44 -4.54
CA THR A 86 0.16 -6.88 -4.74
C THR A 86 1.18 -5.90 -4.17
N GLY A 87 0.73 -4.84 -3.49
CA GLY A 87 1.58 -3.92 -2.75
C GLY A 87 2.14 -2.75 -3.56
N TYR A 88 1.74 -2.58 -4.82
CA TYR A 88 2.25 -1.48 -5.64
C TYR A 88 1.61 -0.13 -5.30
N GLU A 89 2.41 0.92 -5.49
CA GLU A 89 1.97 2.31 -5.57
C GLU A 89 2.54 3.01 -6.80
N ILE A 90 1.89 4.08 -7.24
CA ILE A 90 2.39 4.96 -8.29
C ILE A 90 3.00 6.17 -7.61
N LYS A 91 4.31 6.38 -7.78
CA LYS A 91 5.04 7.46 -7.09
C LYS A 91 4.43 8.83 -7.31
N GLU A 92 3.98 9.11 -8.52
CA GLU A 92 3.34 10.38 -8.87
C GLU A 92 1.94 10.53 -8.25
N PHE A 93 1.27 9.41 -7.96
CA PHE A 93 -0.10 9.35 -7.44
C PHE A 93 -0.25 8.25 -6.37
N PRO A 94 0.33 8.42 -5.17
CA PRO A 94 0.49 7.33 -4.19
C PRO A 94 -0.81 6.69 -3.71
N ARG A 95 -1.94 7.37 -3.90
CA ARG A 95 -3.26 6.91 -3.43
C ARG A 95 -4.14 6.32 -4.52
N VAL A 96 -3.82 6.47 -5.81
CA VAL A 96 -4.77 6.13 -6.88
C VAL A 96 -5.08 4.64 -6.93
N LEU A 97 -4.08 3.77 -6.71
CA LEU A 97 -4.30 2.33 -6.72
C LEU A 97 -5.14 1.89 -5.51
N ALA A 98 -4.93 2.49 -4.33
CA ALA A 98 -5.67 2.16 -3.12
C ALA A 98 -7.09 2.76 -3.10
N ARG A 99 -7.27 3.94 -3.70
CA ARG A 99 -8.51 4.71 -3.72
C ARG A 99 -8.76 5.31 -5.11
N PRO A 100 -9.04 4.47 -6.13
CA PRO A 100 -9.35 4.99 -7.46
C PRO A 100 -10.61 5.86 -7.44
N PRO A 101 -10.73 6.84 -8.34
CA PRO A 101 -11.95 7.64 -8.46
C PRO A 101 -13.12 6.79 -8.94
N VAL A 102 -14.34 7.27 -8.69
CA VAL A 102 -15.57 6.64 -9.20
C VAL A 102 -15.65 6.73 -10.71
N GLU A 103 -15.25 7.86 -11.29
CA GLU A 103 -15.13 8.00 -12.74
C GLU A 103 -13.65 7.91 -13.11
N PRO A 104 -13.20 6.87 -13.85
CA PRO A 104 -11.80 6.72 -14.24
C PRO A 104 -11.21 7.94 -14.97
N SER A 105 -12.04 8.72 -15.67
CA SER A 105 -11.65 9.97 -16.33
C SER A 105 -11.15 11.04 -15.36
N ASP A 106 -11.63 11.05 -14.12
CA ASP A 106 -11.19 12.02 -13.11
C ASP A 106 -9.69 11.88 -12.86
N PHE A 107 -9.19 10.65 -12.83
CA PHE A 107 -7.76 10.37 -12.75
C PHE A 107 -7.07 10.45 -14.11
N THR A 108 -7.48 9.60 -15.06
CA THR A 108 -6.77 9.37 -16.33
C THR A 108 -6.67 10.63 -17.19
N TYR A 109 -7.64 11.55 -17.06
CA TYR A 109 -7.60 12.86 -17.68
C TYR A 109 -7.34 13.95 -16.64
N GLY A 110 -8.20 14.10 -15.63
CA GLY A 110 -8.19 15.25 -14.72
C GLY A 110 -6.90 15.39 -13.92
N GLU A 111 -6.62 14.41 -13.06
CA GLU A 111 -5.44 14.43 -12.19
C GLU A 111 -4.12 14.40 -12.97
N ILE A 112 -4.03 13.55 -14.00
CA ILE A 112 -2.84 13.47 -14.86
C ILE A 112 -2.59 14.81 -15.56
N ARG A 113 -3.61 15.42 -16.16
CA ARG A 113 -3.48 16.75 -16.80
C ARG A 113 -3.03 17.80 -15.80
N ASN A 114 -3.66 17.85 -14.62
CA ASN A 114 -3.34 18.83 -13.60
C ASN A 114 -1.90 18.66 -13.09
N ARG A 115 -1.42 17.41 -12.96
CA ARG A 115 -0.04 17.12 -12.60
C ARG A 115 0.96 17.60 -13.66
N ILE A 116 0.66 17.41 -14.94
CA ILE A 116 1.49 17.90 -16.05
C ILE A 116 1.56 19.43 -16.05
N ILE A 117 0.42 20.11 -15.87
CA ILE A 117 0.36 21.59 -15.76
C ILE A 117 1.19 22.08 -14.58
N ALA A 118 1.08 21.42 -13.43
CA ALA A 118 1.87 21.78 -12.24
C ALA A 118 3.39 21.62 -12.46
N GLN A 119 3.81 20.79 -13.42
CA GLN A 119 5.20 20.60 -13.83
C GLN A 119 5.62 21.52 -14.99
N GLY A 120 4.74 22.43 -15.45
CA GLY A 120 5.01 23.34 -16.57
C GLY A 120 5.00 22.66 -17.94
N GLY A 121 4.35 21.49 -18.06
CA GLY A 121 4.24 20.74 -19.33
C GLY A 121 3.09 21.20 -20.24
N ASP A 122 2.53 22.37 -19.99
CA ASP A 122 1.39 22.93 -20.72
C ASP A 122 1.76 24.15 -21.56
N ASP A 123 0.98 24.36 -22.63
CA ASP A 123 1.01 25.57 -23.44
C ASP A 123 -0.25 26.40 -23.10
N ASN A 124 -0.12 27.42 -22.24
CA ASN A 124 -1.23 28.28 -21.80
C ASN A 124 -2.44 27.49 -21.25
N GLY A 125 -2.19 26.53 -20.36
CA GLY A 125 -3.21 25.65 -19.75
C GLY A 125 -3.63 24.47 -20.64
N THR A 126 -3.08 24.36 -21.86
CA THR A 126 -3.36 23.24 -22.77
C THR A 126 -2.27 22.19 -22.70
N VAL A 127 -2.64 20.96 -22.33
CA VAL A 127 -1.72 19.81 -22.35
C VAL A 127 -1.90 19.03 -23.64
N ARG A 128 -0.84 18.93 -24.45
CA ARG A 128 -0.87 18.16 -25.70
C ARG A 128 -0.93 16.67 -25.41
N TYR A 129 -1.56 15.91 -26.31
CA TYR A 129 -1.64 14.46 -26.21
C TYR A 129 -0.25 13.81 -26.16
N ALA A 130 0.70 14.29 -26.97
CA ALA A 130 2.08 13.81 -26.94
C ALA A 130 2.70 13.93 -25.54
N THR A 131 2.54 15.08 -24.87
CA THR A 131 3.01 15.29 -23.51
C THR A 131 2.38 14.32 -22.53
N ARG A 132 1.06 14.11 -22.63
CA ARG A 132 0.34 13.15 -21.76
C ARG A 132 0.79 11.71 -22.01
N ARG A 133 0.98 11.29 -23.26
CA ARG A 133 1.48 9.93 -23.58
C ARG A 133 2.86 9.69 -22.97
N THR A 134 3.77 10.66 -23.09
CA THR A 134 5.11 10.59 -22.48
C THR A 134 5.02 10.52 -20.96
N PHE A 135 4.17 11.34 -20.34
CA PHE A 135 3.98 11.31 -18.90
C PHE A 135 3.44 9.95 -18.41
N VAL A 136 2.40 9.41 -19.06
CA VAL A 136 1.81 8.10 -18.71
C VAL A 136 2.81 6.96 -18.89
N ALA A 137 3.58 6.96 -19.97
CA ALA A 137 4.62 5.96 -20.21
C ALA A 137 5.65 5.92 -19.07
N ASN A 138 5.97 7.10 -18.52
CA ASN A 138 6.97 7.29 -17.47
C ASN A 138 6.41 7.20 -16.04
N LEU A 139 5.15 6.76 -15.82
CA LEU A 139 4.66 6.51 -14.46
C LEU A 139 5.52 5.45 -13.77
N HIS A 140 5.92 5.74 -12.52
CA HIS A 140 6.78 4.88 -11.72
C HIS A 140 5.95 4.05 -10.75
N PHE A 141 5.95 2.74 -10.97
CA PHE A 141 5.35 1.76 -10.09
C PHE A 141 6.42 1.25 -9.13
N GLU A 142 6.18 1.41 -7.84
CA GLU A 142 7.10 0.99 -6.78
C GLU A 142 6.35 0.02 -5.86
N LEU A 143 6.99 -1.07 -5.46
CA LEU A 143 6.45 -1.98 -4.46
C LEU A 143 6.57 -1.29 -3.09
N LYS A 144 5.49 -1.20 -2.33
CA LYS A 144 5.54 -0.72 -0.95
C LYS A 144 6.47 -1.61 -0.17
N SER A 145 7.46 -0.99 0.45
CA SER A 145 8.52 -1.64 1.22
C SER A 145 8.06 -2.33 2.51
N ASN A 146 6.76 -2.32 2.82
CA ASN A 146 6.22 -2.92 4.04
C ASN A 146 5.20 -4.00 3.66
N HIS A 147 5.53 -5.26 3.90
CA HIS A 147 4.68 -6.42 3.56
C HIS A 147 3.69 -6.75 4.68
N ILE A 148 3.83 -6.12 5.85
CA ILE A 148 2.98 -6.32 7.01
C ILE A 148 1.98 -5.18 7.14
N GLU A 149 0.69 -5.52 7.08
CA GLU A 149 -0.41 -4.58 7.31
C GLU A 149 -0.36 -4.05 8.76
N ILE A 150 -0.34 -2.73 8.89
CA ILE A 150 -0.35 -2.03 10.18
C ILE A 150 -1.80 -1.62 10.48
N THR A 151 -2.35 -2.08 11.60
CA THR A 151 -3.71 -1.70 12.03
C THR A 151 -3.76 -0.21 12.37
N ASP A 152 -4.95 0.40 12.27
CA ASP A 152 -5.16 1.80 12.66
C ASP A 152 -4.72 2.08 14.11
N SER A 153 -4.90 1.12 15.02
CA SER A 153 -4.47 1.24 16.42
C SER A 153 -2.95 1.36 16.57
N ILE A 154 -2.18 0.56 15.82
CA ILE A 154 -0.71 0.61 15.86
C ILE A 154 -0.22 1.86 15.14
N ASN A 155 -0.84 2.23 14.02
CA ASN A 155 -0.51 3.45 13.29
C ASN A 155 -0.71 4.69 14.17
N GLN A 156 -1.78 4.73 14.98
CA GLN A 156 -2.01 5.81 15.94
C GLN A 156 -0.91 5.89 17.01
N LYS A 157 -0.40 4.75 17.49
CA LYS A 157 0.73 4.73 18.44
C LYS A 157 2.02 5.30 17.85
N PHE A 158 2.29 5.05 16.56
CA PHE A 158 3.41 5.71 15.88
C PHE A 158 3.24 7.24 15.83
N VAL A 159 2.03 7.72 15.56
CA VAL A 159 1.73 9.16 15.56
C VAL A 159 1.89 9.77 16.95
N GLU A 160 1.53 9.06 18.01
CA GLU A 160 1.64 9.54 19.40
C GLU A 160 3.09 9.74 19.85
N ILE A 161 4.02 8.90 19.37
CA ILE A 161 5.44 8.97 19.77
C ILE A 161 6.29 9.80 18.81
N SER A 162 5.81 10.04 17.58
CA SER A 162 6.59 10.76 16.58
C SER A 162 6.42 12.26 16.73
N ASN A 163 7.54 12.97 16.82
CA ASN A 163 7.56 14.44 16.85
C ASN A 163 7.25 15.06 15.47
N ARG A 164 7.07 14.24 14.43
CA ARG A 164 6.77 14.68 13.05
C ARG A 164 5.40 14.15 12.66
N GLN A 165 4.54 14.98 12.06
CA GLN A 165 3.23 14.59 11.53
C GLN A 165 3.31 13.71 10.25
N SER A 166 4.42 12.99 10.05
CA SER A 166 4.60 12.11 8.88
C SER A 166 4.12 10.70 9.20
N SER A 167 3.34 10.10 8.31
CA SER A 167 2.94 8.69 8.45
C SER A 167 4.18 7.78 8.40
N PHE A 168 4.19 6.72 9.21
CA PHE A 168 5.26 5.70 9.25
C PHE A 168 5.64 5.19 7.86
N ASN A 169 4.66 5.01 6.97
CA ASN A 169 4.91 4.52 5.61
C ASN A 169 5.72 5.49 4.75
N ASN A 170 5.70 6.79 5.05
CA ASN A 170 6.39 7.84 4.30
C ASN A 170 7.78 8.18 4.87
N MET A 171 8.19 7.49 5.94
CA MET A 171 9.52 7.67 6.53
C MET A 171 10.59 6.97 5.70
N SER A 172 11.82 7.49 5.73
CA SER A 172 12.97 6.76 5.16
C SER A 172 13.22 5.45 5.91
N THR A 173 13.93 4.51 5.29
CA THR A 173 14.24 3.19 5.87
C THR A 173 14.86 3.29 7.26
N ASP A 174 15.86 4.16 7.43
CA ASP A 174 16.54 4.34 8.71
C ASP A 174 15.63 5.00 9.76
N GLU A 175 14.76 5.92 9.34
CA GLU A 175 13.74 6.53 10.21
C GLU A 175 12.70 5.51 10.65
N LYS A 176 12.22 4.62 9.76
CA LYS A 176 11.31 3.53 10.10
C LYS A 176 11.92 2.62 11.18
N LEU A 177 13.18 2.24 11.02
CA LEU A 177 13.89 1.40 12.00
C LEU A 177 14.05 2.11 13.35
N ALA A 178 14.37 3.41 13.35
CA ALA A 178 14.44 4.20 14.58
C ALA A 178 13.07 4.28 15.29
N GLU A 179 12.00 4.54 14.55
CA GLU A 179 10.65 4.67 15.11
C GLU A 179 10.09 3.33 15.60
N ILE A 180 10.39 2.21 14.94
CA ILE A 180 10.07 0.88 15.46
C ILE A 180 10.73 0.68 16.84
N ALA A 181 12.01 0.97 16.97
CA ALA A 181 12.73 0.80 18.22
C ALA A 181 12.19 1.72 19.34
N ASN A 182 11.80 2.95 18.98
CA ASN A 182 11.15 3.89 19.90
C ASN A 182 9.78 3.36 20.36
N LEU A 183 8.96 2.84 19.43
CA LEU A 183 7.62 2.34 19.75
C LEU A 183 7.66 1.12 20.66
N ILE A 184 8.52 0.15 20.37
CA ILE A 184 8.70 -1.02 21.24
C ILE A 184 9.12 -0.57 22.64
N GLU A 185 10.04 0.40 22.74
CA GLU A 185 10.44 0.94 24.04
C GLU A 185 9.28 1.65 24.75
N ASN A 186 8.49 2.47 24.05
CA ASN A 186 7.33 3.16 24.63
C ASN A 186 6.27 2.17 25.14
N MET A 187 5.96 1.12 24.38
CA MET A 187 4.94 0.13 24.75
C MET A 187 5.36 -0.72 25.95
N LEU A 188 6.65 -1.07 26.05
CA LEU A 188 7.14 -1.95 27.10
C LEU A 188 7.65 -1.20 28.35
N LYS A 189 7.93 0.10 28.29
CA LYS A 189 8.55 0.83 29.40
C LYS A 189 7.52 1.64 30.18
N LYS A 190 7.24 1.23 31.43
CA LYS A 190 6.42 1.99 32.39
C LYS A 190 7.29 2.42 33.58
N ASP A 191 7.20 3.68 33.98
CA ASP A 191 7.96 4.25 35.11
C ASP A 191 9.48 3.97 35.06
N GLY A 192 10.04 3.99 33.84
CA GLY A 192 11.46 3.74 33.61
C GLY A 192 11.89 2.27 33.64
N LYS A 193 10.98 1.33 33.90
CA LYS A 193 11.24 -0.12 33.91
C LYS A 193 10.54 -0.82 32.75
N PHE A 194 11.19 -1.85 32.21
CA PHE A 194 10.55 -2.71 31.21
C PHE A 194 9.57 -3.67 31.88
N LEU A 195 8.38 -3.76 31.30
CA LEU A 195 7.38 -4.75 31.64
C LEU A 195 7.84 -6.12 31.15
N THR A 196 7.55 -7.14 31.95
CA THR A 196 7.58 -8.54 31.54
C THR A 196 6.16 -8.91 31.12
N ILE A 197 5.99 -9.34 29.88
CA ILE A 197 4.70 -9.74 29.30
C ILE A 197 4.79 -11.18 28.80
N ASP A 198 3.67 -11.89 28.74
CA ASP A 198 3.65 -13.27 28.26
C ASP A 198 3.44 -13.34 26.74
N TYR A 199 4.54 -13.28 25.99
CA TYR A 199 4.52 -13.41 24.53
C TYR A 199 3.89 -14.71 24.03
N SER A 200 3.85 -15.77 24.86
CA SER A 200 3.32 -17.07 24.44
C SER A 200 1.82 -17.05 24.18
N LEU A 201 1.11 -16.05 24.72
CA LEU A 201 -0.33 -15.83 24.48
C LEU A 201 -0.67 -15.59 23.00
N VAL A 202 0.29 -15.05 22.23
CA VAL A 202 0.09 -14.71 20.81
C VAL A 202 1.12 -15.38 19.91
N CYS A 203 2.37 -15.50 20.37
CA CYS A 203 3.51 -15.85 19.53
C CYS A 203 4.04 -17.26 19.72
N PHE A 204 3.41 -18.07 20.57
CA PHE A 204 3.94 -19.38 20.97
C PHE A 204 5.39 -19.21 21.48
N ASP A 205 6.37 -19.85 20.84
CA ASP A 205 7.80 -19.77 21.15
C ASP A 205 8.61 -19.00 20.11
N TYR A 206 7.97 -18.45 19.07
CA TYR A 206 8.65 -17.73 17.99
C TYR A 206 9.18 -16.35 18.40
N ILE A 207 8.47 -15.66 19.29
CA ILE A 207 8.88 -14.37 19.85
C ILE A 207 8.84 -14.50 21.37
N ASN A 208 9.95 -14.14 22.00
CA ASN A 208 10.08 -14.11 23.45
C ASN A 208 10.88 -12.87 23.88
N GLU A 209 11.06 -12.70 25.18
CA GLU A 209 11.72 -11.52 25.75
C GLU A 209 13.16 -11.33 25.22
N GLU A 210 13.92 -12.42 25.06
CA GLU A 210 15.29 -12.37 24.55
C GLU A 210 15.34 -12.00 23.07
N THR A 211 14.39 -12.50 22.28
CA THR A 211 14.21 -12.10 20.88
C THR A 211 13.96 -10.59 20.76
N VAL A 212 13.05 -10.04 21.56
CA VAL A 212 12.72 -8.60 21.53
C VAL A 212 13.89 -7.75 22.03
N LYS A 213 14.60 -8.18 23.09
CA LYS A 213 15.82 -7.51 23.56
C LYS A 213 16.92 -7.49 22.49
N GLY A 214 17.18 -8.64 21.86
CA GLY A 214 18.18 -8.77 20.81
C GLY A 214 17.86 -7.90 19.60
N TYR A 215 16.60 -7.88 19.18
CA TYR A 215 16.12 -7.02 18.10
C TYR A 215 16.33 -5.53 18.42
N ARG A 216 15.91 -5.07 19.60
CA ARG A 216 16.10 -3.67 20.01
C ARG A 216 17.57 -3.28 20.11
N HIS A 217 18.42 -4.19 20.60
CA HIS A 217 19.85 -3.97 20.66
C HIS A 217 20.43 -3.79 19.25
N LYS A 218 19.99 -4.62 18.29
CA LYS A 218 20.40 -4.50 16.88
C LYS A 218 19.99 -3.17 16.25
N LEU A 219 18.87 -2.57 16.70
CA LEU A 219 18.38 -1.29 16.18
C LEU A 219 18.97 -0.05 16.87
N GLN A 220 19.81 -0.20 17.89
CA GLN A 220 20.39 0.92 18.62
C GLN A 220 21.12 1.91 17.71
N CYS A 221 21.87 1.41 16.72
CA CYS A 221 22.63 2.25 15.80
C CYS A 221 21.76 3.22 14.97
N PHE A 222 20.48 2.88 14.74
CA PHE A 222 19.54 3.76 14.03
C PHE A 222 19.02 4.93 14.87
N ARG A 223 19.22 4.90 16.20
CA ARG A 223 18.78 5.96 17.13
C ARG A 223 19.89 6.93 17.52
N HIS A 224 21.15 6.58 17.28
CA HIS A 224 22.30 7.32 17.79
C HIS A 224 23.14 7.91 16.66
N SER A 225 23.57 9.16 16.82
CA SER A 225 24.37 9.89 15.82
C SER A 225 25.88 9.79 16.03
N SER A 226 26.37 8.80 16.78
CA SER A 226 27.82 8.61 16.96
C SER A 226 28.47 8.09 15.67
N ASP A 227 29.77 8.33 15.50
CA ASP A 227 30.51 7.85 14.32
C ASP A 227 30.45 6.32 14.21
N GLU A 228 30.50 5.61 15.35
CA GLU A 228 30.33 4.15 15.39
C GLU A 228 28.93 3.73 14.93
N SER A 229 27.90 4.46 15.36
CA SER A 229 26.51 4.18 14.99
C SER A 229 26.24 4.43 13.50
N ILE A 230 26.92 5.43 12.92
CA ILE A 230 26.86 5.73 11.47
C ILE A 230 27.56 4.61 10.68
N ALA A 231 28.75 4.19 11.11
CA ALA A 231 29.47 3.09 10.48
C ALA A 231 28.70 1.77 10.56
N GLU A 232 28.10 1.47 11.72
CA GLU A 232 27.27 0.30 11.91
C GLU A 232 26.04 0.33 11.00
N ARG A 233 25.31 1.45 10.90
CA ARG A 233 24.17 1.61 9.98
C ARG A 233 24.54 1.36 8.52
N ALA A 234 25.71 1.85 8.10
CA ALA A 234 26.21 1.68 6.74
C ALA A 234 26.57 0.22 6.40
N SER A 235 26.73 -0.64 7.41
CA SER A 235 27.04 -2.06 7.20
C SER A 235 25.82 -2.92 6.84
N PHE A 236 24.59 -2.41 6.99
CA PHE A 236 23.37 -3.14 6.65
C PHE A 236 23.04 -2.99 5.17
N SER A 237 22.70 -4.10 4.51
CA SER A 237 22.12 -4.07 3.16
C SER A 237 20.68 -3.59 3.17
N ASP A 238 20.18 -3.14 2.02
CA ASP A 238 18.78 -2.70 1.89
C ASP A 238 17.81 -3.86 2.17
N GLU A 239 18.14 -5.08 1.77
CA GLU A 239 17.34 -6.29 2.07
C GLU A 239 17.31 -6.58 3.57
N GLN A 240 18.45 -6.42 4.27
CA GLN A 240 18.50 -6.60 5.73
C GLN A 240 17.65 -5.55 6.44
N LYS A 241 17.70 -4.29 5.99
CA LYS A 241 16.87 -3.22 6.55
C LYS A 241 15.39 -3.47 6.29
N SER A 242 15.03 -3.90 5.09
CA SER A 242 13.66 -4.28 4.74
C SER A 242 13.14 -5.40 5.63
N PHE A 243 13.93 -6.47 5.80
CA PHE A 243 13.59 -7.57 6.71
C PHE A 243 13.40 -7.09 8.14
N LEU A 244 14.31 -6.23 8.64
CA LEU A 244 14.21 -5.69 9.99
C LEU A 244 12.95 -4.85 10.19
N ILE A 245 12.52 -4.09 9.18
CA ILE A 245 11.25 -3.35 9.22
C ILE A 245 10.08 -4.32 9.36
N ASP A 246 9.96 -5.29 8.45
CA ASP A 246 8.86 -6.26 8.46
C ASP A 246 8.82 -7.05 9.79
N TYR A 247 9.97 -7.53 10.25
CA TYR A 247 10.08 -8.25 11.51
C TYR A 247 9.75 -7.36 12.73
N GLY A 248 10.15 -6.10 12.70
CA GLY A 248 9.80 -5.12 13.73
C GLY A 248 8.31 -4.87 13.84
N LEU A 249 7.61 -4.81 12.70
CA LEU A 249 6.15 -4.68 12.68
C LEU A 249 5.46 -5.92 13.26
N VAL A 250 5.98 -7.12 13.01
CA VAL A 250 5.50 -8.36 13.66
C VAL A 250 5.69 -8.28 15.18
N ILE A 251 6.86 -7.85 15.66
CA ILE A 251 7.14 -7.68 17.10
C ILE A 251 6.18 -6.65 17.72
N ILE A 252 5.95 -5.51 17.08
CA ILE A 252 5.03 -4.48 17.59
C ILE A 252 3.61 -5.03 17.69
N LYS A 253 3.15 -5.74 16.65
CA LYS A 253 1.83 -6.38 16.65
C LYS A 253 1.69 -7.38 17.79
N ALA A 254 2.70 -8.24 17.97
CA ALA A 254 2.75 -9.18 19.09
C ALA A 254 2.63 -8.50 20.45
N ILE A 255 3.44 -7.47 20.71
CA ILE A 255 3.41 -6.71 21.97
C ILE A 255 2.04 -6.05 22.15
N HIS A 256 1.48 -5.45 21.09
CA HIS A 256 0.19 -4.80 21.13
C HIS A 256 -0.91 -5.79 21.55
N ASP A 257 -0.99 -6.93 20.89
CA ASP A 257 -2.04 -7.92 21.12
C ASP A 257 -1.93 -8.55 22.52
N VAL A 258 -0.71 -8.87 22.98
CA VAL A 258 -0.48 -9.35 24.36
C VAL A 258 -0.92 -8.31 25.38
N LEU A 259 -0.56 -7.04 25.20
CA LEU A 259 -0.96 -5.96 26.10
C LEU A 259 -2.47 -5.70 26.10
N GLU A 260 -3.18 -5.96 24.99
CA GLU A 260 -4.65 -5.88 24.98
C GLU A 260 -5.30 -7.09 25.68
N ILE A 261 -4.69 -8.28 25.61
CA ILE A 261 -5.17 -9.48 26.32
C ILE A 261 -4.98 -9.35 27.84
N GLU A 262 -3.88 -8.74 28.29
CA GLU A 262 -3.55 -8.57 29.71
C GLU A 262 -4.29 -7.40 30.40
N LYS A 263 -5.09 -6.60 29.66
CA LYS A 263 -5.93 -5.52 30.22
C LYS A 263 -7.23 -6.04 30.82
#